data_AF-A0A7D5RP11-F1
#
_entry.id   AF-A0A7D5RP11-F1
#
_cell.length_a   1.000
_cell.length_b   1.000
_cell.length_c   1.000
_cell.angle_alpha   90.00
_cell.angle_beta   90.00
_cell.angle_gamma   90.00
#
_symmetry.space_group_name_H-M   'P 1'
#
loop_
_entity.id
_entity.type
_entity.pdbx_description
1 polymer ?
#
loop_
_entity_poly.entity_id
_entity_poly.type
_entity_poly.pdbx_seq_one_letter_code
_entity_poly.pdbx_strand_id
1 'polypeptide(L)'
;MPIVWGVPIGLFSIINKGYHKVEVSADEVFPVNVAFRTGVRKFYTILTAGFKPEKSLEASDTSVWTFGYGIGSSHKLTRGWYLDFDLTSQHVNKGGFTNALSLLNKAYLGFDFQLAKKFSLATGVTFNTYLTRNAFTQYPKLFTYYTPTDHSIKIKNNNLSMWVGARVGLRFL
;
A
#
# COMPACT_ATOMS: atom_id res chain seq x y z
N MET A 1 -24.14 28.76 -14.84
CA MET A 1 -23.28 28.04 -13.86
C MET A 1 -24.17 27.22 -12.94
N PRO A 2 -23.87 25.93 -12.74
CA PRO A 2 -24.05 25.34 -11.42
C PRO A 2 -22.73 24.73 -10.93
N ILE A 3 -22.31 25.12 -9.73
CA ILE A 3 -21.21 24.51 -8.99
C ILE A 3 -21.83 23.37 -8.19
N VAL A 4 -21.63 22.14 -8.64
CA VAL A 4 -22.05 20.94 -7.92
C VAL A 4 -20.95 20.58 -6.91
N TRP A 5 -21.21 20.83 -5.63
CA TRP A 5 -20.41 20.31 -4.51
C TRP A 5 -20.77 18.84 -4.25
N GLY A 6 -20.52 17.97 -5.22
CA GLY A 6 -20.65 16.53 -5.05
C GLY A 6 -19.26 15.93 -4.83
N VAL A 7 -19.05 15.21 -3.73
CA VAL A 7 -17.97 14.20 -3.71
C VAL A 7 -18.44 13.14 -4.70
N PRO A 8 -17.70 12.86 -5.77
CA PRO A 8 -18.12 11.84 -6.70
C PRO A 8 -17.90 10.48 -6.03
N ILE A 9 -18.97 9.94 -5.47
CA ILE A 9 -19.03 8.57 -4.96
C ILE A 9 -19.44 7.71 -6.15
N GLY A 10 -18.48 7.40 -7.01
CA GLY A 10 -18.64 6.56 -8.19
C GLY A 10 -17.33 5.88 -8.52
N LEU A 11 -17.37 4.57 -8.78
CA LEU A 11 -16.20 3.72 -9.06
C LEU A 11 -15.27 4.25 -10.17
N PHE A 12 -15.77 5.15 -11.02
CA PHE A 12 -14.98 5.95 -11.95
C PHE A 12 -15.46 7.40 -11.93
N SER A 13 -14.72 8.28 -11.28
CA SER A 13 -14.84 9.72 -11.50
C SER A 13 -13.52 10.26 -12.03
N ILE A 14 -13.42 10.26 -13.36
CA ILE A 14 -12.33 10.93 -14.07
C ILE A 14 -12.63 12.43 -14.00
N ILE A 15 -12.08 13.10 -13.00
CA ILE A 15 -12.14 14.56 -12.91
C ILE A 15 -10.90 15.09 -13.65
N ASN A 16 -11.10 15.80 -14.76
CA ASN A 16 -10.04 16.40 -15.59
C ASN A 16 -9.12 17.39 -14.83
N LYS A 17 -9.48 17.82 -13.61
CA LYS A 17 -8.66 18.61 -12.68
C LYS A 17 -8.52 17.87 -11.34
N GLY A 18 -8.10 16.62 -11.40
CA GLY A 18 -8.04 15.69 -10.28
C GLY A 18 -6.74 15.73 -9.48
N TYR A 19 -6.75 15.03 -8.37
CA TYR A 19 -5.58 14.69 -7.56
C TYR A 19 -4.82 13.57 -8.25
N HIS A 20 -3.72 13.91 -8.93
CA HIS A 20 -2.82 12.95 -9.56
C HIS A 20 -1.45 13.04 -8.88
N LYS A 21 -1.11 12.03 -8.08
CA LYS A 21 0.19 11.97 -7.40
C LYS A 21 0.84 10.63 -7.65
N VAL A 22 2.13 10.66 -7.93
CA VAL A 22 2.99 9.48 -7.90
C VAL A 22 3.67 9.44 -6.54
N GLU A 23 3.70 8.29 -5.91
CA GLU A 23 4.46 8.04 -4.69
C GLU A 23 5.50 6.95 -4.93
N VAL A 24 6.71 7.18 -4.44
CA VAL A 24 7.72 6.15 -4.22
C VAL A 24 7.90 6.00 -2.71
N SER A 25 7.72 4.80 -2.20
CA SER A 25 7.74 4.52 -0.77
C SER A 25 8.48 3.25 -0.42
N ALA A 26 8.97 3.20 0.81
CA ALA A 26 9.52 2.01 1.42
C ALA A 26 8.65 1.66 2.62
N ASP A 27 8.38 0.37 2.78
CA ASP A 27 7.71 -0.19 3.95
C ASP A 27 8.48 -1.40 4.49
N GLU A 28 8.01 -1.97 5.59
CA GLU A 28 8.68 -3.08 6.26
C GLU A 28 8.74 -4.38 5.42
N VAL A 29 7.84 -4.51 4.44
CA VAL A 29 7.71 -5.73 3.61
C VAL A 29 8.49 -5.60 2.31
N PHE A 30 8.31 -4.47 1.63
CA PHE A 30 8.84 -4.14 0.32
C PHE A 30 9.73 -2.90 0.43
N PRO A 31 11.04 -3.03 0.11
CA PRO A 31 11.96 -1.90 0.18
C PRO A 31 11.65 -0.82 -0.87
N VAL A 32 10.99 -1.21 -1.98
CA VAL A 32 10.57 -0.30 -3.04
C VAL A 32 9.12 -0.57 -3.42
N ASN A 33 8.28 0.44 -3.21
CA ASN A 33 6.90 0.49 -3.64
C ASN A 33 6.65 1.75 -4.46
N VAL A 34 5.90 1.61 -5.53
CA VAL A 34 5.39 2.70 -6.35
C VAL A 34 3.88 2.72 -6.24
N ALA A 35 3.29 3.90 -6.06
CA ALA A 35 1.84 4.05 -6.07
C ALA A 35 1.43 5.24 -6.94
N PHE A 36 0.41 5.04 -7.76
CA PHE A 36 -0.25 6.08 -8.53
C PHE A 36 -1.62 6.37 -7.92
N ARG A 37 -1.80 7.59 -7.43
CA ARG A 37 -3.07 8.07 -6.89
C ARG A 37 -3.77 8.95 -7.90
N THR A 38 -5.05 8.69 -8.13
CA THR A 38 -5.89 9.43 -9.08
C THR A 38 -7.31 9.65 -8.52
N GLY A 39 -7.92 10.81 -8.74
CA GLY A 39 -9.28 11.13 -8.25
C GLY A 39 -9.38 12.52 -7.64
N VAL A 40 -9.88 12.66 -6.41
CA VAL A 40 -9.91 13.92 -5.64
C VAL A 40 -9.34 13.73 -4.25
N ARG A 41 -8.91 14.81 -3.59
CA ARG A 41 -8.39 14.73 -2.21
C ARG A 41 -9.34 14.05 -1.24
N LYS A 42 -10.65 14.29 -1.35
CA LYS A 42 -11.66 13.66 -0.49
C LYS A 42 -11.84 12.16 -0.75
N PHE A 43 -11.54 11.69 -1.95
CA PHE A 43 -11.66 10.30 -2.37
C PHE A 43 -10.81 10.07 -3.63
N TYR A 44 -9.77 9.28 -3.52
CA TYR A 44 -8.91 8.89 -4.63
C TYR A 44 -8.74 7.37 -4.66
N THR A 45 -8.43 6.87 -5.84
CA THR A 45 -8.05 5.47 -6.06
C THR A 45 -6.54 5.38 -6.10
N ILE A 46 -6.00 4.25 -5.66
CA ILE A 46 -4.57 3.99 -5.53
C ILE A 46 -4.26 2.73 -6.32
N LEU A 47 -3.39 2.83 -7.31
CA LEU A 47 -2.77 1.68 -7.95
C LEU A 47 -1.38 1.54 -7.35
N THR A 48 -1.03 0.38 -6.81
CA THR A 48 0.26 0.16 -6.16
C THR A 48 0.96 -1.06 -6.75
N ALA A 49 2.26 -0.95 -6.92
CA ALA A 49 3.14 -2.05 -7.26
C ALA A 49 4.37 -2.00 -6.36
N GLY A 50 4.80 -3.16 -5.86
CA GLY A 50 5.96 -3.29 -4.98
C GLY A 50 6.89 -4.36 -5.52
N PHE A 51 8.19 -4.15 -5.31
CA PHE A 51 9.22 -5.09 -5.72
C PHE A 51 10.22 -5.28 -4.58
N LYS A 52 10.46 -6.53 -4.22
CA LYS A 52 11.48 -6.94 -3.26
C LYS A 52 12.50 -7.81 -3.99
N PRO A 53 13.68 -7.27 -4.32
CA PRO A 53 14.77 -8.09 -4.83
C PRO A 53 15.27 -8.98 -3.69
N GLU A 54 14.95 -10.27 -3.75
CA GLU A 54 15.53 -11.25 -2.83
C GLU A 54 16.87 -11.71 -3.42
N LYS A 55 17.99 -11.15 -2.93
CA LYS A 55 19.34 -11.66 -3.26
C LYS A 55 19.55 -12.98 -2.51
N SER A 56 18.94 -14.05 -2.97
CA SER A 56 19.28 -15.40 -2.54
C SER A 56 20.49 -15.87 -3.36
N LEU A 57 21.53 -16.35 -2.69
CA LEU A 57 22.73 -16.98 -3.28
C LEU A 57 22.44 -18.36 -3.93
N GLU A 58 21.18 -18.63 -4.28
CA GLU A 58 20.74 -19.84 -4.96
C GLU A 58 20.21 -19.48 -6.35
N ALA A 59 20.50 -20.32 -7.33
CA ALA A 59 20.23 -20.12 -8.77
C ALA A 59 18.73 -20.07 -9.16
N SER A 60 17.82 -19.94 -8.19
CA SER A 60 16.37 -19.86 -8.41
C SER A 60 15.86 -18.44 -8.15
N ASP A 61 15.22 -17.84 -9.16
CA ASP A 61 14.63 -16.50 -9.10
C ASP A 61 13.53 -16.43 -8.03
N THR A 62 13.87 -15.84 -6.89
CA THR A 62 12.98 -15.68 -5.72
C THR A 62 12.45 -14.25 -5.60
N SER A 63 12.49 -13.47 -6.68
CA SER A 63 11.97 -12.11 -6.71
C SER A 63 10.51 -12.07 -6.29
N VAL A 64 10.19 -11.27 -5.27
CA VAL A 64 8.80 -11.08 -4.79
C VAL A 64 8.30 -9.76 -5.34
N TRP A 65 7.16 -9.80 -6.02
CA TRP A 65 6.50 -8.62 -6.53
C TRP A 65 5.05 -8.60 -6.08
N THR A 66 4.50 -7.41 -5.97
CA THR A 66 3.11 -7.22 -5.60
C THR A 66 2.47 -6.18 -6.49
N PHE A 67 1.20 -6.37 -6.75
CA PHE A 67 0.36 -5.38 -7.39
C PHE A 67 -0.96 -5.30 -6.64
N GLY A 68 -1.54 -4.12 -6.57
CA GLY A 68 -2.74 -3.90 -5.80
C GLY A 68 -3.50 -2.67 -6.21
N TYR A 69 -4.73 -2.64 -5.72
CA TYR A 69 -5.65 -1.53 -5.89
C TYR A 69 -6.18 -1.11 -4.53
N GLY A 70 -6.49 0.16 -4.39
CA GLY A 70 -7.01 0.71 -3.16
C GLY A 70 -7.74 2.01 -3.37
N ILE A 71 -8.23 2.52 -2.26
CA ILE A 71 -8.92 3.80 -2.16
C ILE A 71 -8.36 4.55 -0.96
N GLY A 72 -8.46 5.88 -0.99
CA GLY A 72 -8.02 6.68 0.12
C GLY A 72 -8.64 8.06 0.13
N SER A 73 -8.40 8.77 1.23
CA SER A 73 -8.86 10.11 1.47
C SER A 73 -7.76 10.91 2.16
N SER A 74 -7.60 12.16 1.75
CA SER A 74 -6.62 13.11 2.27
C SER A 74 -7.36 14.35 2.78
N HIS A 75 -7.34 14.53 4.09
CA HIS A 75 -7.94 15.68 4.76
C HIS A 75 -6.87 16.75 5.02
N LYS A 76 -7.18 17.99 4.68
CA LYS A 76 -6.26 19.12 4.96
C LYS A 76 -6.44 19.56 6.41
N LEU A 77 -5.39 19.45 7.21
CA LEU A 77 -5.40 19.96 8.58
C LEU A 77 -5.02 21.44 8.60
N THR A 78 -3.86 21.77 8.05
CA THR A 78 -3.31 23.14 8.05
C THR A 78 -2.65 23.46 6.70
N ARG A 79 -1.99 24.62 6.59
CA ARG A 79 -1.22 24.95 5.39
C ARG A 79 0.02 24.05 5.29
N GLY A 80 0.00 23.15 4.32
CA GLY A 80 1.12 22.24 4.03
C GLY A 80 1.06 20.90 4.77
N TRP A 81 0.03 20.67 5.59
CA TRP A 81 -0.16 19.43 6.33
C TRP A 81 -1.49 18.77 5.96
N TYR A 82 -1.40 17.51 5.58
CA TYR A 82 -2.56 16.68 5.26
C TYR A 82 -2.50 15.39 6.07
N LEU A 83 -3.67 14.89 6.46
CA LEU A 83 -3.85 13.59 7.08
C LEU A 83 -4.47 12.67 6.05
N ASP A 84 -3.82 11.54 5.82
CA ASP A 84 -4.21 10.58 4.81
C ASP A 84 -4.65 9.27 5.45
N PHE A 85 -5.71 8.73 4.88
CA PHE A 85 -6.24 7.41 5.16
C PHE A 85 -6.26 6.64 3.84
N ASP A 86 -5.46 5.59 3.72
CA ASP A 86 -5.48 4.72 2.54
C ASP A 86 -5.88 3.31 2.96
N LEU A 87 -6.67 2.64 2.13
CA LEU A 87 -6.96 1.22 2.23
C LEU A 87 -6.59 0.56 0.91
N THR A 88 -5.65 -0.37 0.93
CA THR A 88 -5.18 -1.09 -0.26
C THR A 88 -5.32 -2.59 -0.08
N SER A 89 -5.59 -3.26 -1.19
CA SER A 89 -5.56 -4.72 -1.30
C SER A 89 -4.55 -5.08 -2.37
N GLN A 90 -3.58 -5.91 -2.02
CA GLN A 90 -2.45 -6.27 -2.87
C GLN A 90 -2.36 -7.78 -3.00
N HIS A 91 -2.16 -8.26 -4.22
CA HIS A 91 -1.79 -9.64 -4.49
C HIS A 91 -0.27 -9.75 -4.52
N VAL A 92 0.29 -10.65 -3.72
CA VAL A 92 1.74 -10.86 -3.60
C VAL A 92 2.12 -12.14 -4.33
N ASN A 93 3.07 -12.04 -5.26
CA ASN A 93 3.58 -13.17 -6.05
C ASN A 93 5.07 -13.38 -5.76
N LYS A 94 5.53 -14.63 -5.78
CA LYS A 94 6.93 -15.04 -5.55
C LYS A 94 7.43 -15.84 -6.75
N GLY A 95 8.50 -15.41 -7.41
CA GLY A 95 9.08 -16.07 -8.58
C GLY A 95 8.19 -15.97 -9.83
N GLY A 96 8.08 -17.06 -10.60
CA GLY A 96 7.11 -17.21 -11.70
C GLY A 96 5.66 -17.28 -11.22
N PHE A 97 4.68 -17.10 -12.13
CA PHE A 97 3.23 -17.16 -11.85
C PHE A 97 2.87 -18.40 -11.03
N THR A 98 2.81 -18.26 -9.71
CA THR A 98 2.49 -19.35 -8.78
C THR A 98 1.09 -19.11 -8.25
N ASN A 99 0.22 -20.11 -8.42
CA ASN A 99 -1.20 -20.16 -8.02
C ASN A 99 -1.44 -20.13 -6.49
N ALA A 100 -0.57 -19.50 -5.70
CA ALA A 100 -0.74 -19.38 -4.26
C ALA A 100 -1.56 -18.13 -3.93
N LEU A 101 -2.73 -18.32 -3.32
CA LEU A 101 -3.60 -17.25 -2.86
C LEU A 101 -2.90 -16.47 -1.74
N SER A 102 -2.34 -15.31 -2.10
CA SER A 102 -1.52 -14.47 -1.22
C SER A 102 -2.05 -13.04 -1.30
N LEU A 103 -2.96 -12.72 -0.38
CA LEU A 103 -3.66 -11.45 -0.32
C LEU A 103 -3.18 -10.65 0.89
N LEU A 104 -2.67 -9.46 0.63
CA LEU A 104 -2.16 -8.52 1.60
C LEU A 104 -3.04 -7.27 1.58
N ASN A 105 -3.83 -7.06 2.62
CA ASN A 105 -4.56 -5.81 2.79
C ASN A 105 -3.79 -4.91 3.73
N LYS A 106 -3.71 -3.62 3.38
CA LYS A 106 -3.04 -2.60 4.18
C LYS A 106 -3.97 -1.43 4.42
N ALA A 107 -4.15 -1.05 5.67
CA ALA A 107 -4.75 0.21 6.06
C ALA A 107 -3.64 1.17 6.50
N TYR A 108 -3.45 2.27 5.80
CA TYR A 108 -2.45 3.29 6.11
C TYR A 108 -3.12 4.50 6.74
N LEU A 109 -2.49 5.00 7.80
CA LEU A 109 -2.82 6.27 8.42
C LEU A 109 -1.54 7.07 8.60
N GLY A 110 -1.49 8.26 8.02
CA GLY A 110 -0.28 9.06 8.09
C GLY A 110 -0.46 10.51 7.70
N PHE A 111 0.63 11.24 7.78
CA PHE A 111 0.71 12.65 7.45
C PHE A 111 1.44 12.84 6.13
N ASP A 112 0.96 13.77 5.31
CA ASP A 112 1.59 14.24 4.09
C ASP A 112 1.99 15.72 4.27
N PHE A 113 3.30 15.94 4.23
CA PHE A 113 3.97 17.21 4.45
C PHE A 113 4.37 17.80 3.10
N GLN A 114 3.71 18.88 2.71
CA GLN A 114 3.98 19.55 1.45
C GLN A 114 5.23 20.45 1.56
N LEU A 115 6.38 19.90 1.16
CA LEU A 115 7.67 20.60 1.13
C LEU A 115 7.73 21.64 0.00
N ALA A 116 7.15 21.33 -1.16
CA ALA A 116 7.06 22.23 -2.31
C ALA A 116 5.73 22.04 -3.06
N LYS A 117 5.47 22.90 -4.06
CA LYS A 117 4.23 22.81 -4.86
C LYS A 117 4.03 21.43 -5.51
N LYS A 118 5.14 20.76 -5.89
CA LYS A 118 5.16 19.46 -6.60
C LYS A 118 5.81 18.32 -5.80
N PHE A 119 6.19 18.56 -4.55
CA PHE A 119 6.89 17.58 -3.72
C PHE A 119 6.29 17.55 -2.33
N SER A 120 6.02 16.35 -1.83
CA SER A 120 5.56 16.15 -0.47
C SER A 120 6.11 14.86 0.13
N LEU A 121 6.33 14.88 1.44
CA LEU A 121 6.84 13.75 2.20
C LEU A 121 5.67 13.12 2.95
N ALA A 122 5.44 11.84 2.72
CA ALA A 122 4.44 11.06 3.40
C ALA A 122 5.09 10.13 4.42
N THR A 123 4.56 10.12 5.64
CA THR A 123 4.99 9.22 6.70
C THR A 123 3.81 8.82 7.55
N GLY A 124 3.75 7.56 7.94
CA GLY A 124 2.62 7.04 8.70
C GLY A 124 2.80 5.60 9.12
N VAL A 125 1.79 5.11 9.81
CA VAL A 125 1.69 3.72 10.23
C VAL A 125 0.81 2.96 9.25
N THR A 126 1.12 1.68 9.08
CA THR A 126 0.35 0.74 8.28
C THR A 126 -0.17 -0.37 9.20
N PHE A 127 -1.44 -0.70 9.11
CA PHE A 127 -1.97 -1.93 9.67
C PHE A 127 -2.13 -2.92 8.52
N ASN A 128 -1.40 -4.02 8.59
CA ASN A 128 -1.34 -5.00 7.53
C ASN A 128 -2.03 -6.28 8.00
N THR A 129 -2.83 -6.87 7.11
CA THR A 129 -3.44 -8.18 7.29
C THR A 129 -3.08 -9.05 6.11
N TYR A 130 -2.42 -10.16 6.38
CA TYR A 130 -1.96 -11.09 5.36
C TYR A 130 -2.63 -12.44 5.54
N LEU A 131 -3.35 -12.86 4.51
CA LEU A 131 -4.08 -14.11 4.51
C LEU A 131 -3.29 -15.16 3.72
N THR A 132 -2.90 -16.23 4.41
CA THR A 132 -2.14 -17.35 3.84
C THR A 132 -2.85 -18.68 4.11
N ARG A 133 -2.61 -19.71 3.29
CA ARG A 133 -3.29 -21.02 3.38
C ARG A 133 -2.33 -22.07 3.93
N ASN A 134 -2.68 -22.76 5.02
CA ASN A 134 -1.79 -23.65 5.80
C ASN A 134 -1.09 -24.81 5.05
N ALA A 135 -1.32 -25.01 3.75
CA ALA A 135 -0.77 -26.12 2.96
C ALA A 135 0.64 -25.86 2.38
N PHE A 136 1.23 -24.68 2.58
CA PHE A 136 2.57 -24.34 2.05
C PHE A 136 3.52 -23.88 3.16
N THR A 137 4.71 -24.48 3.19
CA THR A 137 5.78 -24.24 4.18
C THR A 137 6.85 -23.22 3.71
N GLN A 138 6.68 -22.60 2.53
CA GLN A 138 7.66 -21.69 1.92
C GLN A 138 7.18 -20.23 1.83
N TYR A 139 6.54 -19.70 2.88
CA TYR A 139 6.19 -18.29 2.89
C TYR A 139 7.46 -17.40 2.91
N PRO A 140 7.54 -16.37 2.05
CA PRO A 140 8.65 -15.43 2.09
C PRO A 140 8.67 -14.72 3.44
N LYS A 141 9.85 -14.59 4.05
CA LYS A 141 10.02 -13.83 5.28
C LYS A 141 9.69 -12.36 4.99
N LEU A 142 8.53 -11.93 5.48
CA LEU A 142 8.05 -10.56 5.29
C LEU A 142 8.90 -9.58 6.11
N PHE A 143 9.45 -10.02 7.25
CA PHE A 143 10.28 -9.22 8.13
C PHE A 143 11.72 -9.69 8.18
N THR A 144 12.65 -8.77 7.90
CA THR A 144 14.09 -9.01 8.05
C THR A 144 14.66 -8.34 9.31
N TYR A 145 14.00 -7.29 9.84
CA TYR A 145 14.58 -6.41 10.88
C TYR A 145 13.70 -6.19 12.12
N TYR A 146 12.41 -6.50 12.08
CA TYR A 146 11.48 -6.25 13.19
C TYR A 146 10.47 -7.39 13.27
N THR A 147 10.32 -8.01 14.45
CA THR A 147 9.28 -9.01 14.69
C THR A 147 8.15 -8.31 15.44
N PRO A 148 7.12 -7.79 14.75
CA PRO A 148 5.96 -7.26 15.45
C PRO A 148 5.31 -8.40 16.25
N THR A 149 4.62 -8.04 17.33
CA THR A 149 3.84 -8.99 18.15
C THR A 149 2.74 -9.60 17.29
N ASP A 150 3.06 -10.70 16.61
CA ASP A 150 2.18 -11.40 15.68
C ASP A 150 1.00 -12.00 16.46
N HIS A 151 -0.18 -11.40 16.33
CA HIS A 151 -1.43 -12.06 16.68
C HIS A 151 -1.86 -12.93 15.50
N SER A 152 -1.23 -14.11 15.37
CA SER A 152 -1.63 -15.12 14.39
C SER A 152 -2.86 -15.87 14.89
N ILE A 153 -4.02 -15.62 14.28
CA ILE A 153 -5.25 -16.35 14.59
C ILE A 153 -5.39 -17.48 13.58
N LYS A 154 -5.31 -18.73 14.05
CA LYS A 154 -5.55 -19.92 13.23
C LYS A 154 -7.05 -20.09 13.01
N ILE A 155 -7.52 -19.89 11.77
CA ILE A 155 -8.92 -20.18 11.40
C ILE A 155 -8.92 -21.38 10.45
N LYS A 156 -9.14 -22.59 11.01
CA LYS A 156 -9.20 -23.88 10.30
C LYS A 156 -8.00 -24.15 9.35
N ASN A 157 -8.11 -23.72 8.08
CA ASN A 157 -7.13 -23.97 6.99
C ASN A 157 -6.34 -22.72 6.56
N ASN A 158 -6.60 -21.56 7.17
CA ASN A 158 -5.95 -20.29 6.81
C ASN A 158 -5.21 -19.72 8.02
N ASN A 159 -4.04 -19.14 7.78
CA ASN A 159 -3.28 -18.36 8.74
C ASN A 159 -3.47 -16.87 8.41
N LEU A 160 -3.98 -16.13 9.39
CA LEU A 160 -4.14 -14.68 9.31
C LEU A 160 -3.04 -14.05 10.16
N SER A 161 -2.07 -13.43 9.50
CA SER A 161 -1.03 -12.64 10.15
C SER A 161 -1.45 -11.18 10.14
N MET A 162 -1.36 -10.53 11.30
CA MET A 162 -1.68 -9.11 11.47
C MET A 162 -0.51 -8.42 12.13
N TRP A 163 -0.10 -7.28 11.59
CA TRP A 163 0.95 -6.48 12.19
C TRP A 163 0.78 -4.99 11.93
N VAL A 164 1.37 -4.20 12.80
CA VAL A 164 1.56 -2.76 12.60
C VAL A 164 2.96 -2.55 12.02
N GLY A 165 3.01 -1.79 10.93
CA GLY A 165 4.19 -1.37 10.22
C GLY A 165 4.29 0.15 10.11
N ALA A 166 5.28 0.59 9.37
CA ALA A 166 5.52 2.01 9.11
C ALA A 166 5.89 2.18 7.64
N ARG A 167 5.37 3.25 7.05
CA ARG A 167 5.63 3.59 5.64
C ARG A 167 6.14 5.01 5.58
N VAL A 168 7.24 5.17 4.85
CA VAL A 168 7.78 6.47 4.47
C VAL A 168 7.84 6.54 2.95
N GLY A 169 7.40 7.66 2.38
CA GLY A 169 7.32 7.83 0.94
C GLY A 169 7.47 9.27 0.51
N LEU A 170 8.04 9.44 -0.68
CA LEU A 170 8.10 10.71 -1.36
C LEU A 170 7.03 10.74 -2.45
N ARG A 171 6.27 11.83 -2.47
CA ARG A 171 5.21 12.07 -3.44
C ARG A 171 5.58 13.23 -4.33
N PHE A 172 5.35 13.06 -5.62
CA PHE A 172 5.62 14.08 -6.62
C PHE A 172 4.52 14.14 -7.70
N LEU A 173 4.53 15.28 -8.42
CA LEU A 173 3.48 15.93 -9.24
C LEU A 173 2.73 17.07 -8.52
#